data_AF-A0A101DAL6-F1
#
_entry.id   AF-A0A101DAL6-F1
#
_cell.length_a   1.000
_cell.length_b   1.000
_cell.length_c   1.000
_cell.angle_alpha   90.00
_cell.angle_beta   90.00
_cell.angle_gamma   90.00
#
_symmetry.space_group_name_H-M   'P 1'
#
loop_
_entity.id
_entity.type
_entity.pdbx_description
1 polymer ?
#
loop_
_entity_poly.entity_id
_entity_poly.type
_entity_poly.pdbx_seq_one_letter_code
_entity_poly.pdbx_strand_id
1 'polypeptide(L)' 'MSTPISNQYVHDLDRQHVFHSWSTQGALNPLVIAGGEGCTLWDYDGK' A
#
# COMPACT_ATOMS: atom_id res chain seq x y z
N MET A 1 16.08 -10.35 12.16
CA MET A 1 14.75 -9.90 12.62
C MET A 1 13.98 -9.48 11.38
N SER A 2 12.76 -9.96 11.16
CA SER A 2 11.98 -9.50 10.00
C SER A 2 11.60 -8.04 10.19
N THR A 3 11.69 -7.23 9.14
CA THR A 3 11.13 -5.88 9.14
C THR A 3 9.62 -5.98 9.46
N PRO A 4 9.10 -5.22 10.44
CA PRO A 4 7.67 -5.21 10.72
C PRO A 4 6.92 -4.66 9.50
N ILE A 5 5.81 -5.29 9.15
CA ILE A 5 4.95 -4.82 8.06
C ILE A 5 4.30 -3.51 8.51
N SER A 6 4.47 -2.45 7.72
CA SER A 6 3.95 -1.11 7.97
C SER A 6 3.48 -0.48 6.66
N ASN A 7 2.72 0.63 6.76
CA ASN A 7 2.29 1.41 5.60
C ASN A 7 3.48 1.80 4.70
N GLN A 8 4.54 2.35 5.29
CA GLN A 8 5.73 2.75 4.53
C GLN A 8 6.39 1.56 3.82
N TYR A 9 6.55 0.45 4.53
CA TYR A 9 7.17 -0.75 3.97
C TYR A 9 6.40 -1.29 2.75
N VAL A 10 5.06 -1.37 2.85
CA VAL A 10 4.23 -1.86 1.74
C VAL A 10 4.23 -0.88 0.57
N HIS A 11 4.13 0.43 0.86
CA HIS A 11 4.19 1.48 -0.16
C HIS A 11 5.50 1.45 -0.95
N ASP A 12 6.64 1.33 -0.26
CA ASP A 12 7.95 1.29 -0.91
C ASP A 12 8.12 0.07 -1.82
N LEU A 13 7.65 -1.09 -1.38
CA LEU A 13 7.71 -2.31 -2.18
C LEU A 13 6.77 -2.24 -3.38
N ASP A 14 5.57 -1.69 -3.21
CA ASP A 14 4.65 -1.45 -4.31
C ASP A 14 5.31 -0.56 -5.38
N ARG A 15 5.94 0.54 -4.95
CA ARG A 15 6.60 1.49 -5.84
C ARG A 15 7.80 0.90 -6.57
N GLN A 16 8.48 -0.07 -5.99
CA GLN A 16 9.64 -0.74 -6.57
C GLN A 16 9.26 -1.88 -7.52
N HIS A 17 8.12 -2.54 -7.33
CA HIS A 17 7.88 -3.85 -7.93
C HIS A 17 6.53 -4.01 -8.64
N VAL A 18 5.57 -3.13 -8.41
CA VAL A 18 4.20 -3.27 -8.94
C VAL A 18 3.94 -2.23 -10.04
N PHE A 19 3.52 -2.71 -11.21
CA PHE A 19 2.99 -1.87 -12.27
C PHE A 19 1.47 -1.79 -12.16
N HIS A 20 0.97 -0.65 -11.68
CA HIS A 20 -0.47 -0.39 -11.63
C HIS A 20 -1.04 -0.11 -13.01
N SER A 21 -2.20 -0.70 -13.30
CA SER A 21 -2.94 -0.44 -14.53
C SER A 21 -3.43 1.01 -14.57
N TRP A 22 -3.56 1.56 -15.79
CA TRP A 22 -4.04 2.92 -16.04
C TRP A 22 -3.32 4.03 -15.26
N SER A 23 -2.05 3.82 -14.91
CA SER A 23 -1.28 4.73 -14.07
C SER A 23 0.05 5.14 -14.71
N THR A 24 0.43 6.42 -14.56
CA THR A 24 1.79 6.87 -14.89
C THR A 24 2.71 6.61 -13.70
N GLN A 25 3.67 5.70 -13.86
CA GLN A 25 4.46 5.22 -12.72
C GLN A 25 5.29 6.29 -12.02
N GLY A 26 5.76 7.34 -12.70
CA GLY A 26 6.56 8.39 -12.06
C GLY A 26 5.81 9.20 -11.00
N ALA A 27 4.50 9.35 -11.12
CA ALA A 27 3.67 10.20 -10.25
C ALA A 27 2.76 9.40 -9.31
N LEU A 28 2.77 8.07 -9.40
CA LEU A 28 1.88 7.21 -8.62
C LEU A 28 2.21 7.26 -7.12
N ASN A 29 1.21 7.55 -6.31
CA ASN A 29 1.27 7.47 -4.84
C ASN A 29 0.12 6.58 -4.34
N PRO A 30 0.33 5.25 -4.27
CA PRO A 30 -0.72 4.28 -3.98
C PRO A 30 -1.16 4.34 -2.51
N LEU A 31 -2.46 4.11 -2.27
CA LEU A 31 -3.00 3.92 -0.93
C LEU A 31 -2.71 2.50 -0.45
N VAL A 32 -2.19 2.36 0.77
CA VAL A 32 -2.00 1.06 1.41
C VAL A 32 -3.30 0.63 2.08
N ILE A 33 -3.70 -0.62 1.85
CA ILE A 33 -4.87 -1.25 2.47
C ILE A 33 -4.38 -2.53 3.13
N ALA A 34 -4.55 -2.63 4.45
CA ALA A 34 -4.20 -3.80 5.25
C ALA A 34 -5.37 -4.79 5.37
N GLY A 35 -6.61 -4.29 5.31
CA GLY A 35 -7.82 -5.11 5.39
C GLY A 35 -9.11 -4.34 5.10
N GLY A 36 -10.24 -5.03 5.19
CA GLY A 36 -11.56 -4.44 4.98
C GLY A 36 -12.70 -5.32 5.49
N GLU A 37 -13.79 -4.68 5.89
CA GLU A 37 -15.05 -5.31 6.31
C GLU A 37 -16.24 -4.46 5.84
N GLY A 38 -17.19 -5.09 5.16
CA GLY A 38 -18.32 -4.40 4.55
C GLY A 38 -17.84 -3.31 3.57
N CYS A 39 -18.19 -2.06 3.85
CA CYS A 39 -17.77 -0.90 3.05
C CYS A 39 -16.63 -0.08 3.69
N THR A 40 -15.96 -0.64 4.71
CA THR A 40 -14.87 0.03 5.42
C THR A 40 -13.55 -0.68 5.13
N LEU A 41 -12.52 0.09 4.84
CA LEU A 41 -11.14 -0.38 4.63
C LEU A 41 -10.27 0.24 5.72
N TRP A 42 -9.18 -0.45 6.07
CA TRP A 42 -8.19 0.09 6.98
C TRP A 42 -6.77 -0.23 6.55
N ASP A 43 -5.84 0.59 7.00
CA ASP A 43 -4.40 0.44 6.79
C ASP A 43 -3.69 -0.18 8.02
N TYR A 44 -2.35 -0.19 8.04
CA TYR A 44 -1.59 -0.75 9.17
C TYR A 44 -1.57 0.14 10.42
N ASP A 45 -1.96 1.41 10.30
CA ASP A 45 -2.08 2.36 11.41
C ASP A 45 -3.52 2.39 11.98
N GLY A 46 -4.46 1.66 11.36
CA GLY A 46 -5.86 1.54 11.79
C GLY A 46 -6.75 2.70 11.35
N LYS A 47 -6.33 3.46 10.32
CA LYS A 47 -7.11 4.54 9.72
C LYS A 47 -8.23 4.01 8.84
#